data_AF-A0A4Q6B752-F1
#
_entry.id   AF-A0A4Q6B752-F1
#
_cell.length_a   1.000
_cell.length_b   1.000
_cell.length_c   1.000
_cell.angle_alpha   90.00
_cell.angle_beta   90.00
_cell.angle_gamma   90.00
#
_symmetry.space_group_name_H-M   'P 1'
#
loop_
_entity.id
_entity.type
_entity.pdbx_description
1 polymer ?
#
loop_
_entity_poly.entity_id
_entity_poly.type
_entity_poly.pdbx_seq_one_letter_code
_entity_poly.pdbx_strand_id
1 'polypeptide(L)'
;MKIAAVWVRGSSHAREKTMKIAIVGASGFVGKALIDELLSHSEHQLIAISRSKLKYESPRFEWRGCDLHNLLELERVLEGVEVAVYLIHSMLPGARLNQGSFSDFDLSLADNFGRTARLRGIKRVIYLSGLIPENCELSDHLKSRKEVEDVLRSYVPKVTCLRAGMI
;
A
#
# COMPACT_ATOMS: atom_id res chain seq x y z
N MET A 1 48.64 7.71 -22.88
CA MET A 1 48.29 7.92 -21.45
C MET A 1 46.78 8.09 -21.34
N LYS A 2 46.05 7.03 -20.98
CA LYS A 2 44.60 7.08 -20.70
C LYS A 2 44.42 6.84 -19.21
N ILE A 3 43.81 7.80 -18.52
CA ILE A 3 43.51 7.74 -17.10
C ILE A 3 42.22 6.91 -16.96
N ALA A 4 42.33 5.71 -16.40
CA ALA A 4 41.18 4.90 -16.03
C ALA A 4 40.64 5.41 -14.69
N ALA A 5 39.42 5.92 -14.68
CA ALA A 5 38.71 6.28 -13.46
C ALA A 5 38.33 5.00 -12.69
N VAL A 6 39.02 4.77 -11.57
CA VAL A 6 38.67 3.76 -10.58
C VAL A 6 37.42 4.26 -9.84
N TRP A 7 36.26 3.68 -10.15
CA TRP A 7 35.08 3.85 -9.32
C TRP A 7 35.24 2.98 -8.07
N VAL A 8 35.55 3.64 -6.95
CA VAL A 8 35.55 3.05 -5.61
C VAL A 8 34.11 2.65 -5.29
N ARG A 9 33.83 1.34 -5.29
CA ARG A 9 32.61 0.78 -4.68
C ARG A 9 32.72 0.97 -3.16
N GLY A 10 32.20 2.09 -2.66
CA GLY A 10 32.04 2.35 -1.24
C GLY A 10 30.57 2.52 -0.90
N SER A 11 29.96 1.49 -0.31
CA SER A 11 29.01 1.58 0.80
C SER A 11 28.48 0.19 1.12
N SER A 12 29.09 -0.42 2.14
CA SER A 12 28.60 -1.59 2.86
C SER A 12 27.20 -1.30 3.42
N HIS A 13 26.16 -1.60 2.63
CA HIS A 13 24.81 -1.74 3.19
C HIS A 13 24.84 -2.97 4.09
N ALA A 14 24.61 -2.79 5.39
CA ALA A 14 24.21 -3.88 6.26
C ALA A 14 23.15 -4.67 5.51
N ARG A 15 23.34 -6.00 5.37
CA ARG A 15 22.47 -6.88 4.59
C ARG A 15 21.02 -6.50 4.89
N GLU A 16 20.37 -5.83 3.94
CA GLU A 16 19.01 -5.32 4.15
C GLU A 16 18.16 -6.54 4.49
N LYS A 17 17.50 -6.50 5.65
CA LYS A 17 16.64 -7.61 6.07
C LYS A 17 15.56 -7.76 4.99
N THR A 18 15.54 -8.89 4.28
CA THR A 18 14.46 -9.22 3.35
C THR A 18 13.15 -9.26 4.13
N MET A 19 12.17 -8.45 3.69
CA MET A 19 10.84 -8.37 4.29
C MET A 19 9.78 -8.90 3.33
N LYS A 20 8.64 -9.33 3.88
CA LYS A 20 7.40 -9.56 3.13
C LYS A 20 6.54 -8.30 3.11
N ILE A 21 6.43 -7.68 1.93
CA ILE A 21 5.72 -6.42 1.69
C ILE A 21 4.41 -6.71 0.96
N ALA A 22 3.28 -6.41 1.59
CA ALA A 22 1.98 -6.40 0.92
C ALA A 22 1.78 -5.09 0.16
N ILE A 23 1.31 -5.16 -1.08
CA ILE A 23 0.88 -4.01 -1.86
C ILE A 23 -0.63 -4.14 -2.05
N VAL A 24 -1.40 -3.41 -1.26
CA VAL A 24 -2.87 -3.45 -1.25
C VAL A 24 -3.39 -2.45 -2.26
N GLY A 25 -4.17 -2.91 -3.24
CA GLY A 25 -4.48 -2.11 -4.43
C GLY A 25 -3.44 -2.30 -5.56
N ALA A 26 -2.70 -3.42 -5.53
CA ALA A 26 -1.61 -3.72 -6.45
C ALA A 26 -1.95 -3.59 -7.94
N SER A 27 -3.21 -3.84 -8.34
CA SER A 27 -3.61 -3.78 -9.75
C SER A 27 -3.82 -2.37 -10.29
N GLY A 28 -3.82 -1.35 -9.42
CA GLY A 28 -3.92 0.05 -9.81
C GLY A 28 -2.64 0.58 -10.47
N PHE A 29 -2.73 1.80 -11.01
CA PHE A 29 -1.62 2.47 -11.71
C PHE A 29 -0.36 2.55 -10.83
N VAL A 30 -0.49 3.14 -9.64
CA VAL A 30 0.63 3.26 -8.67
C VAL A 30 1.11 1.90 -8.19
N GLY A 31 0.19 0.96 -7.95
CA GLY A 31 0.52 -0.37 -7.46
C GLY A 31 1.46 -1.14 -8.40
N LYS A 32 1.16 -1.11 -9.70
CA LYS A 32 2.01 -1.73 -10.74
C LYS A 32 3.37 -1.08 -10.83
N ALA A 33 3.42 0.26 -10.90
CA ALA A 33 4.68 0.99 -10.95
C ALA A 33 5.57 0.69 -9.73
N LEU A 34 4.97 0.61 -8.53
CA LEU A 34 5.70 0.25 -7.31
C LEU A 34 6.21 -1.20 -7.34
N ILE A 35 5.44 -2.14 -7.87
CA ILE A 35 5.89 -3.54 -8.02
C ILE A 35 7.11 -3.59 -8.95
N ASP A 36 7.03 -2.94 -10.11
CA ASP A 36 8.11 -2.92 -11.10
C ASP A 36 9.40 -2.36 -10.50
N GLU A 37 9.29 -1.27 -9.74
CA GLU A 37 10.39 -0.60 -9.06
C GLU A 37 11.02 -1.49 -7.98
N LEU A 38 10.19 -2.08 -7.09
CA LEU A 38 10.69 -2.91 -6.00
C LEU A 38 11.29 -4.24 -6.49
N LEU A 39 10.75 -4.82 -7.58
CA LEU A 39 11.36 -6.00 -8.18
C LEU A 39 12.71 -5.68 -8.83
N SER A 40 12.86 -4.49 -9.41
CA SER A 40 14.11 -4.07 -10.06
C SER A 40 15.22 -3.69 -9.06
N HIS A 41 14.86 -3.10 -7.91
CA HIS A 41 15.83 -2.40 -7.06
C HIS A 41 15.86 -2.85 -5.59
N SER A 42 15.11 -3.88 -5.20
CA SER A 42 15.16 -4.44 -3.85
C SER A 42 15.21 -5.96 -3.88
N GLU A 43 15.54 -6.58 -2.74
CA GLU A 43 15.51 -8.05 -2.54
C GLU A 43 14.28 -8.51 -1.74
N HIS A 44 13.27 -7.65 -1.56
CA HIS A 44 12.08 -7.95 -0.78
C HIS A 44 11.13 -8.92 -1.49
N GLN A 45 10.31 -9.64 -0.70
CA GLN A 45 9.21 -10.46 -1.21
C GLN A 45 7.95 -9.61 -1.29
N LEU A 46 7.29 -9.61 -2.46
CA LEU A 46 6.13 -8.79 -2.75
C LEU A 46 4.87 -9.65 -2.79
N ILE A 47 3.89 -9.27 -1.99
CA ILE A 47 2.56 -9.86 -1.96
C ILE A 47 1.59 -8.85 -2.56
N ALA A 48 1.23 -9.03 -3.83
CA ALA A 48 0.28 -8.18 -4.53
C ALA A 48 -1.16 -8.57 -4.16
N ILE A 49 -1.89 -7.67 -3.51
CA ILE A 49 -3.27 -7.89 -3.07
C ILE A 49 -4.21 -7.04 -3.93
N SER A 50 -5.04 -7.71 -4.72
CA SER A 50 -6.03 -7.10 -5.60
C SER A 50 -7.10 -8.10 -6.01
N ARG A 51 -8.28 -7.61 -6.39
CA ARG A 51 -9.35 -8.43 -6.99
C ARG A 51 -8.91 -9.02 -8.34
N SER A 52 -8.34 -8.18 -9.20
CA SER A 52 -7.85 -8.58 -10.51
C SER A 52 -6.51 -9.30 -10.38
N LYS A 53 -6.35 -10.41 -11.11
CA LYS A 53 -5.11 -11.19 -11.15
C LYS A 53 -3.97 -10.38 -11.77
N LEU A 54 -2.81 -10.44 -11.14
CA LEU A 54 -1.54 -9.92 -11.65
C LEU A 54 -0.56 -11.07 -11.92
N LYS A 55 0.31 -10.87 -12.89
CA LYS A 55 1.35 -11.84 -13.26
C LYS A 55 2.68 -11.12 -13.45
N TYR A 56 3.68 -11.63 -12.77
CA TYR A 56 5.07 -11.19 -12.88
C TYR A 56 5.96 -12.44 -12.85
N GLU A 57 6.97 -12.47 -13.72
CA GLU A 57 7.94 -13.56 -13.78
C GLU A 57 9.06 -13.31 -12.77
N SER A 58 8.76 -13.49 -11.48
CA SER A 58 9.74 -13.33 -10.41
C SER A 58 9.46 -14.29 -9.25
N PRO A 59 10.48 -14.97 -8.71
CA PRO A 59 10.32 -15.84 -7.53
C PRO A 59 10.02 -15.03 -6.25
N ARG A 60 10.19 -13.70 -6.29
CA ARG A 60 9.89 -12.80 -5.18
C ARG A 60 8.49 -12.21 -5.25
N PHE A 61 7.69 -12.57 -6.26
CA PHE A 61 6.35 -12.05 -6.45
C PHE A 61 5.29 -13.12 -6.18
N GLU A 62 4.30 -12.77 -5.38
CA GLU A 62 3.11 -13.56 -5.14
C GLU A 62 1.87 -12.68 -5.31
N TRP A 63 0.88 -13.13 -6.09
CA TRP A 63 -0.43 -12.48 -6.13
C TRP A 63 -1.43 -13.23 -5.24
N ARG A 64 -2.16 -12.48 -4.42
CA ARG A 64 -3.25 -12.99 -3.58
C ARG A 64 -4.55 -12.24 -3.90
N GLY A 65 -5.52 -12.98 -4.44
CA GLY A 65 -6.86 -12.46 -4.72
C GLY A 65 -7.62 -12.14 -3.43
N CYS A 66 -8.15 -10.92 -3.34
CA CYS A 66 -8.91 -10.48 -2.17
C CYS A 66 -9.95 -9.41 -2.55
N ASP A 67 -11.18 -9.60 -2.09
CA ASP A 67 -12.10 -8.49 -1.84
C ASP A 67 -11.87 -7.93 -0.44
N LEU A 68 -11.60 -6.63 -0.32
CA LEU A 68 -11.32 -5.99 0.97
C LEU A 68 -12.58 -5.79 1.83
N HIS A 69 -13.77 -5.97 1.27
CA HIS A 69 -15.00 -6.08 2.04
C HIS A 69 -15.14 -7.46 2.72
N ASN A 70 -14.39 -8.47 2.29
CA ASN A 70 -14.41 -9.81 2.86
C ASN A 70 -13.27 -9.97 3.89
N LEU A 71 -13.60 -9.86 5.18
CA LEU A 71 -12.65 -9.97 6.28
C LEU A 71 -11.89 -11.31 6.31
N LEU A 72 -12.55 -12.42 5.98
CA LEU A 72 -11.92 -13.74 6.00
C LEU A 72 -10.88 -13.89 4.88
N GLU A 73 -11.16 -13.33 3.70
CA GLU A 73 -10.16 -13.26 2.64
C GLU A 73 -9.00 -12.36 3.05
N LEU A 74 -9.29 -11.19 3.62
CA LEU A 74 -8.28 -10.22 4.03
C LEU A 74 -7.33 -10.81 5.07
N GLU A 75 -7.89 -11.51 6.05
CA GLU A 75 -7.16 -12.26 7.06
C GLU A 75 -6.20 -13.27 6.45
N ARG A 76 -6.67 -14.08 5.48
CA ARG A 76 -5.85 -15.08 4.80
C ARG A 76 -4.74 -14.44 3.98
N VAL A 77 -5.04 -13.37 3.23
CA VAL A 77 -4.04 -12.77 2.32
C VAL A 77 -2.99 -11.94 3.04
N LEU A 78 -3.24 -11.49 4.27
CA LEU A 78 -2.27 -10.76 5.09
C LEU A 78 -1.38 -11.67 5.96
N GLU A 79 -1.55 -12.99 5.87
CA GLU A 79 -0.72 -13.95 6.60
C GLU A 79 0.77 -13.78 6.26
N GLY A 80 1.60 -13.64 7.30
CA GLY A 80 3.05 -13.51 7.20
C GLY A 80 3.56 -12.17 6.64
N VAL A 81 2.71 -11.17 6.47
CA VAL A 81 3.10 -9.83 6.02
C VAL A 81 3.77 -9.04 7.15
N GLU A 82 4.90 -8.39 6.88
CA GLU A 82 5.60 -7.54 7.87
C GLU A 82 5.28 -6.05 7.69
N VAL A 83 5.19 -5.62 6.42
CA VAL A 83 4.95 -4.23 6.01
C VAL A 83 3.88 -4.22 4.93
N ALA A 84 3.00 -3.22 4.95
CA ALA A 84 2.01 -3.05 3.90
C ALA A 84 2.07 -1.64 3.30
N VAL A 85 1.94 -1.56 1.98
CA VAL A 85 1.67 -0.33 1.23
C VAL A 85 0.20 -0.34 0.86
N TYR A 86 -0.57 0.59 1.43
CA TYR A 86 -2.01 0.70 1.23
C TYR A 86 -2.29 1.76 0.16
N LEU A 87 -2.84 1.34 -0.99
CA LEU A 87 -3.08 2.19 -2.17
C LEU A 87 -4.56 2.20 -2.57
N ILE A 88 -5.47 1.90 -1.64
CA ILE A 88 -6.91 1.82 -1.92
C ILE A 88 -7.53 3.20 -1.87
N HIS A 89 -8.11 3.57 -3.01
CA HIS A 89 -8.78 4.84 -3.25
C HIS A 89 -10.03 4.53 -4.08
N SER A 90 -11.20 4.66 -3.47
CA SER A 90 -12.49 4.48 -4.12
C SER A 90 -12.77 5.75 -4.92
N MET A 91 -12.75 5.65 -6.24
CA MET A 91 -13.02 6.78 -7.14
C MET A 91 -14.43 6.76 -7.73
N LEU A 92 -15.15 5.64 -7.58
CA LEU A 92 -16.47 5.45 -8.19
C LEU A 92 -17.47 4.96 -7.14
N PRO A 93 -18.73 5.43 -7.17
CA PRO A 93 -19.84 4.70 -6.56
C PRO A 93 -19.94 3.34 -7.27
N GLY A 94 -19.39 2.31 -6.66
CA GLY A 94 -19.41 0.96 -7.21
C GLY A 94 -20.83 0.40 -7.23
N ALA A 95 -21.36 0.16 -8.43
CA ALA A 95 -22.65 -0.45 -8.76
C ALA A 95 -23.90 0.44 -8.62
N ARG A 96 -24.83 0.30 -9.59
CA ARG A 96 -26.13 1.01 -9.66
C ARG A 96 -27.02 0.87 -8.42
N LEU A 97 -26.74 -0.12 -7.57
CA LEU A 97 -27.49 -0.44 -6.35
C LEU A 97 -26.64 -0.20 -5.10
N ASN A 98 -25.77 0.81 -5.11
CA ASN A 98 -25.11 1.29 -3.91
C ASN A 98 -25.77 2.58 -3.43
N GLN A 99 -25.76 2.78 -2.11
CA GLN A 99 -26.21 4.02 -1.48
C GLN A 99 -25.06 4.72 -0.74
N GLY A 100 -23.86 4.12 -0.75
CA GLY A 100 -22.67 4.66 -0.11
C GLY A 100 -21.90 5.61 -1.02
N SER A 101 -21.30 6.62 -0.41
CA SER A 101 -20.34 7.51 -1.05
C SER A 101 -18.96 6.85 -1.14
N PHE A 102 -18.06 7.43 -1.94
CA PHE A 102 -16.68 6.94 -2.02
C PHE A 102 -15.94 7.03 -0.68
N SER A 103 -16.26 8.04 0.15
CA SER A 103 -15.68 8.22 1.48
C SER A 103 -16.12 7.11 2.45
N ASP A 104 -17.39 6.68 2.36
CA ASP A 104 -17.88 5.56 3.18
C ASP A 104 -17.12 4.26 2.87
N PHE A 105 -16.86 4.02 1.57
CA PHE A 105 -16.10 2.85 1.14
C PHE A 105 -14.63 2.95 1.54
N ASP A 106 -13.96 4.08 1.32
CA ASP A 106 -12.56 4.26 1.72
C ASP A 106 -12.38 4.05 3.23
N LEU A 107 -13.29 4.61 4.03
CA LEU A 107 -13.26 4.45 5.47
C LEU A 107 -13.49 3.00 5.91
N SER A 108 -14.53 2.34 5.37
CA SER A 108 -14.85 0.94 5.69
C SER A 108 -13.72 -0.01 5.30
N LEU A 109 -13.11 0.19 4.12
CA LEU A 109 -12.00 -0.62 3.65
C LEU A 109 -10.73 -0.39 4.48
N ALA A 110 -10.48 0.84 4.91
CA ALA A 110 -9.36 1.16 5.79
C ALA A 110 -9.54 0.54 7.19
N ASP A 111 -10.77 0.54 7.74
CA ASP A 111 -11.08 -0.10 9.01
C ASP A 111 -10.87 -1.62 8.95
N ASN A 112 -11.45 -2.28 7.94
CA ASN A 112 -11.30 -3.72 7.72
C ASN A 112 -9.82 -4.11 7.62
N PHE A 113 -9.05 -3.37 6.82
CA PHE A 113 -7.61 -3.57 6.69
C PHE A 113 -6.88 -3.31 8.00
N GLY A 114 -7.12 -2.19 8.68
CA GLY A 114 -6.45 -1.83 9.92
C GLY A 114 -6.65 -2.87 11.02
N ARG A 115 -7.89 -3.32 11.23
CA ARG A 115 -8.22 -4.39 12.18
C ARG A 115 -7.46 -5.68 11.89
N THR A 116 -7.43 -6.07 10.62
CA THR A 116 -6.76 -7.29 10.16
C THR A 116 -5.25 -7.16 10.25
N ALA A 117 -4.69 -6.00 9.90
CA ALA A 117 -3.27 -5.69 10.01
C ALA A 117 -2.78 -5.78 11.46
N ARG A 118 -3.57 -5.26 12.41
CA ARG A 118 -3.31 -5.40 13.84
C ARG A 118 -3.35 -6.87 14.27
N LEU A 119 -4.37 -7.62 13.86
CA LEU A 119 -4.50 -9.05 14.16
C LEU A 119 -3.31 -9.87 13.63
N ARG A 120 -2.87 -9.61 12.39
CA ARG A 120 -1.73 -10.28 11.75
C ARG A 120 -0.37 -9.74 12.19
N GLY A 121 -0.34 -8.74 13.09
CA GLY A 121 0.88 -8.22 13.67
C GLY A 121 1.73 -7.37 12.71
N ILE A 122 1.14 -6.82 11.65
CA ILE A 122 1.82 -5.91 10.71
C ILE A 122 2.36 -4.71 11.49
N LYS A 123 3.66 -4.43 11.34
CA LYS A 123 4.35 -3.42 12.16
C LYS A 123 4.42 -2.05 11.52
N ARG A 124 4.24 -1.97 10.20
CA ARG A 124 4.29 -0.73 9.45
C ARG A 124 3.32 -0.72 8.28
N VAL A 125 2.62 0.40 8.14
CA VAL A 125 1.83 0.72 6.96
C VAL A 125 2.37 1.98 6.31
N ILE A 126 2.53 1.96 4.99
CA ILE A 126 2.80 3.14 4.17
C ILE A 126 1.53 3.44 3.41
N TYR A 127 1.01 4.66 3.54
CA TYR A 127 -0.19 5.11 2.86
C TYR A 127 0.16 6.24 1.90
N LEU A 128 -0.29 6.15 0.65
CA LEU A 128 -0.25 7.27 -0.28
C LEU A 128 -1.55 8.06 -0.13
N SER A 129 -1.45 9.25 0.44
CA SER A 129 -2.55 10.18 0.74
C SER A 129 -2.53 11.38 -0.22
N GLY A 130 -3.46 12.32 -0.02
CA GLY A 130 -3.51 13.60 -0.73
C GLY A 130 -2.72 14.71 -0.03
N LEU A 131 -2.48 15.82 -0.72
CA LEU A 131 -1.99 17.06 -0.11
C LEU A 131 -3.07 17.59 0.85
N ILE A 132 -2.83 17.47 2.15
CA ILE A 132 -3.71 17.97 3.21
C ILE A 132 -3.15 19.33 3.69
N PRO A 133 -3.64 20.46 3.15
CA PRO A 133 -3.27 21.78 3.62
C PRO A 133 -3.76 22.03 5.04
N GLU A 134 -3.02 22.85 5.77
CA GLU A 134 -3.43 23.35 7.08
C GLU A 134 -4.32 24.59 6.92
N ASN A 135 -5.24 24.78 7.87
CA ASN A 135 -6.04 26.01 8.01
C ASN A 135 -6.94 26.36 6.81
N CYS A 136 -7.46 25.36 6.10
CA CYS A 136 -8.54 25.57 5.14
C CYS A 136 -9.58 24.45 5.19
N GLU A 137 -10.75 24.72 4.62
CA GLU A 137 -11.78 23.70 4.46
C GLU A 137 -11.34 22.69 3.39
N LEU A 138 -11.27 21.42 3.79
CA LEU A 138 -10.91 20.33 2.90
C LEU A 138 -12.10 19.95 2.01
N SER A 139 -11.83 19.61 0.75
CA SER A 139 -12.81 18.92 -0.10
C SER A 139 -13.15 17.55 0.48
N ASP A 140 -14.30 16.98 0.11
CA ASP A 140 -14.71 15.65 0.59
C ASP A 140 -13.67 14.57 0.27
N HIS A 141 -12.97 14.70 -0.87
CA HIS A 141 -11.87 13.81 -1.22
C HIS A 141 -10.71 13.89 -0.23
N LEU A 142 -10.29 15.11 0.14
CA LEU A 142 -9.20 15.31 1.10
C LEU A 142 -9.61 14.98 2.53
N LYS A 143 -10.89 15.20 2.90
CA LYS A 143 -11.47 14.74 4.17
C LYS A 143 -11.38 13.21 4.27
N SER A 144 -11.84 12.48 3.26
CA SER A 144 -11.74 11.02 3.18
C SER A 144 -10.29 10.54 3.32
N ARG A 145 -9.34 11.15 2.59
CA ARG A 145 -7.90 10.82 2.70
C ARG A 145 -7.39 10.98 4.13
N LYS A 146 -7.73 12.09 4.79
CA LYS A 146 -7.34 12.37 6.17
C LYS A 146 -7.94 11.34 7.14
N GLU A 147 -9.22 11.01 6.97
CA GLU A 147 -9.89 10.00 7.79
C GLU A 147 -9.24 8.62 7.66
N VAL A 148 -8.85 8.22 6.45
CA VAL A 148 -8.08 6.99 6.22
C VAL A 148 -6.72 7.04 6.93
N GLU A 149 -6.00 8.17 6.90
CA GLU A 149 -4.75 8.31 7.68
C GLU A 149 -4.98 8.05 9.17
N ASP A 150 -6.04 8.65 9.72
CA ASP A 150 -6.36 8.59 11.15
C ASP A 150 -6.81 7.17 11.57
N VAL A 151 -7.63 6.51 10.73
CA VAL A 151 -8.03 5.12 10.95
C VAL A 151 -6.83 4.17 10.94
N LEU A 152 -5.96 4.26 9.93
CA LEU A 152 -4.78 3.40 9.86
C LEU A 152 -3.86 3.59 11.09
N ARG A 153 -3.69 4.85 11.55
CA ARG A 153 -2.90 5.17 12.75
C ARG A 153 -3.51 4.61 14.04
N SER A 154 -4.84 4.47 14.10
CA SER A 154 -5.51 3.89 15.28
C SER A 154 -5.24 2.38 15.45
N TYR A 155 -4.85 1.70 14.37
CA TYR A 155 -4.65 0.24 14.37
C TYR A 155 -3.20 -0.19 14.33
N VAL A 156 -2.36 0.50 13.55
CA VAL A 156 -0.99 0.06 13.25
C VAL A 156 0.03 0.99 13.94
N PRO A 157 1.04 0.45 14.65
CA PRO A 157 1.93 1.27 15.48
C PRO A 157 2.82 2.24 14.69
N LYS A 158 3.07 1.97 13.40
CA LYS A 158 3.88 2.86 12.54
C LYS A 158 3.17 3.07 11.22
N VAL A 159 2.62 4.27 11.02
CA VAL A 159 2.01 4.67 9.75
C VAL A 159 2.80 5.84 9.17
N THR A 160 3.30 5.65 7.95
CA THR A 160 3.94 6.71 7.17
C THR A 160 3.00 7.13 6.06
N CYS A 161 2.62 8.41 6.04
CA CYS A 161 1.75 8.96 5.00
C CYS A 161 2.61 9.75 4.01
N LEU A 162 2.69 9.26 2.77
CA LEU A 162 3.24 9.99 1.64
C LEU A 162 2.12 10.85 1.06
N ARG A 163 2.31 12.16 0.92
CA ARG A 163 1.27 13.05 0.39
C ARG A 163 1.68 13.53 -0.98
N ALA A 164 0.82 13.29 -1.96
CA ALA A 164 1.03 13.72 -3.33
C ALA A 164 -0.17 14.50 -3.85
N GLY A 165 0.06 15.29 -4.91
CA GLY A 165 -0.99 16.01 -5.62
C GLY A 165 -1.83 15.06 -6.47
N MET A 166 -1.98 15.39 -7.75
CA MET A 166 -2.71 14.53 -8.69
C MET A 166 -1.79 13.42 -9.23
N ILE A 167 -2.26 12.16 -9.15
CA ILE A 167 -1.58 10.96 -9.66
C ILE A 167 -2.56 10.18 -10.53
#